data_AF-A0ABD1TLK2-F1
#
_entry.id   AF-A0ABD1TLK2-F1
#
_cell.length_a   1.000
_cell.length_b   1.000
_cell.length_c   1.000
_cell.angle_alpha   90.00
_cell.angle_beta   90.00
_cell.angle_gamma   90.00
#
_symmetry.space_group_name_H-M   'P 1'
#
loop_
_entity.id
_entity.type
_entity.pdbx_description
1 polymer ?
#
loop_
_entity_poly.entity_id
_entity_poly.type
_entity_poly.pdbx_seq_one_letter_code
_entity_poly.pdbx_strand_id
1 'polypeptide(L)'
;MNTIVNSDTILNDTSSIGTSEGNIPTDVILPIVAPPTILHSNSVPHGKKLEKFIGVEFKRWQQKILFYLMTLNLTKFLNEDHPAIEKGENNRASLIALDAWKHSNFLCKNYILNGLDNTFYNMYCSKKSTKDLWEFLERKYKTEDA
;
A
#
# COMPACT_ATOMS: atom_id res chain seq x y z
N MET A 1 -14.97 -58.50 -32.89
CA MET A 1 -14.60 -57.85 -34.17
C MET A 1 -13.13 -57.50 -34.05
N ASN A 2 -12.26 -58.31 -34.66
CA ASN A 2 -10.80 -58.13 -34.73
C ASN A 2 -10.44 -57.48 -36.07
N THR A 3 -9.50 -56.52 -36.05
CA THR A 3 -8.41 -56.29 -37.02
C THR A 3 -7.46 -55.28 -36.35
N ILE A 4 -6.30 -55.62 -35.76
CA ILE A 4 -4.99 -56.07 -36.31
C ILE A 4 -4.47 -55.16 -37.42
N VAL A 5 -3.35 -54.45 -37.17
CA VAL A 5 -1.99 -54.65 -37.77
C VAL A 5 -0.99 -53.95 -36.81
N ASN A 6 -0.23 -54.69 -35.99
CA ASN A 6 1.16 -55.19 -36.16
C ASN A 6 2.22 -54.11 -36.49
N SER A 7 3.21 -53.85 -35.62
CA SER A 7 4.49 -54.57 -35.44
C SER A 7 5.49 -54.24 -36.57
N ASP A 8 6.79 -54.00 -36.39
CA ASP A 8 7.76 -54.59 -35.46
C ASP A 8 9.13 -53.86 -35.61
N THR A 9 9.93 -53.85 -34.53
CA THR A 9 11.41 -53.98 -34.43
C THR A 9 12.37 -53.19 -35.38
N ILE A 10 13.56 -52.77 -34.95
CA ILE A 10 14.80 -53.58 -34.96
C ILE A 10 15.88 -52.92 -34.07
N LEU A 11 16.55 -53.77 -33.31
CA LEU A 11 17.85 -53.63 -32.63
C LEU A 11 19.01 -53.42 -33.61
N ASN A 12 20.01 -52.62 -33.23
CA ASN A 12 21.33 -52.69 -33.87
C ASN A 12 22.44 -52.54 -32.83
N ASP A 13 23.00 -53.67 -32.47
CA ASP A 13 24.24 -53.85 -31.72
C ASP A 13 25.50 -53.46 -32.54
N THR A 14 26.51 -53.02 -31.78
CA THR A 14 27.96 -53.27 -31.95
C THR A 14 28.75 -52.88 -33.21
N SER A 15 29.91 -52.26 -32.92
CA SER A 15 31.23 -52.49 -33.54
C SER A 15 31.47 -51.99 -34.97
N SER A 16 32.36 -51.00 -35.14
CA SER A 16 33.69 -51.24 -35.72
C SER A 16 34.52 -49.96 -35.81
N ILE A 17 35.81 -50.17 -35.53
CA ILE A 17 36.98 -49.30 -35.67
C ILE A 17 37.08 -48.67 -37.07
N GLY A 18 37.47 -47.40 -37.11
CA GLY A 18 37.92 -46.67 -38.30
C GLY A 18 38.68 -45.40 -37.89
N THR A 19 40.00 -45.46 -37.96
CA THR A 19 40.97 -44.41 -37.66
C THR A 19 40.90 -43.24 -38.66
N SER A 20 40.88 -42.00 -38.16
CA SER A 20 41.27 -40.82 -38.93
C SER A 20 41.87 -39.80 -37.96
N GLU A 21 43.19 -39.68 -37.99
CA GLU A 21 43.97 -38.70 -37.26
C GLU A 21 43.60 -37.28 -37.67
N GLY A 22 43.30 -36.42 -36.69
CA GLY A 22 43.13 -34.99 -36.85
C GLY A 22 43.35 -34.33 -35.48
N ASN A 23 44.54 -33.78 -35.29
CA ASN A 23 45.03 -33.24 -34.03
C ASN A 23 44.64 -31.75 -33.80
N ILE A 24 44.17 -31.47 -32.56
CA ILE A 24 44.35 -30.23 -31.73
C ILE A 24 43.40 -29.03 -32.07
N PRO A 25 42.91 -28.16 -31.14
CA PRO A 25 43.33 -27.93 -29.73
C PRO A 25 42.24 -27.91 -28.63
N THR A 26 42.77 -28.05 -27.41
CA THR A 26 42.22 -27.69 -26.08
C THR A 26 41.65 -26.27 -26.02
N ASP A 27 40.73 -26.07 -25.07
CA ASP A 27 40.21 -24.79 -24.56
C ASP A 27 39.06 -24.12 -25.32
N VAL A 28 37.83 -24.62 -25.08
CA VAL A 28 36.69 -23.73 -24.84
C VAL A 28 35.79 -24.32 -23.75
N ILE A 29 36.12 -24.07 -22.48
CA ILE A 29 35.12 -24.21 -21.42
C ILE A 29 34.17 -23.02 -21.56
N LEU A 30 32.96 -23.27 -22.06
CA LEU A 30 31.89 -22.28 -22.02
C LEU A 30 31.50 -22.05 -20.55
N PRO A 31 31.41 -20.79 -20.07
CA PRO A 31 30.91 -20.54 -18.72
C PRO A 31 29.44 -20.95 -18.67
N ILE A 32 29.09 -21.84 -17.73
CA ILE A 32 27.69 -22.14 -17.40
C ILE A 32 27.09 -20.84 -16.86
N VAL A 33 26.32 -20.15 -17.70
CA VAL A 33 25.49 -19.02 -17.25
C VAL A 33 24.33 -19.61 -16.46
N ALA A 34 24.39 -19.54 -15.14
CA ALA A 34 23.25 -19.84 -14.30
C ALA A 34 22.10 -18.87 -14.64
N PRO A 35 20.84 -19.35 -14.73
CA PRO A 35 19.71 -18.47 -15.00
C PRO A 35 19.61 -17.39 -13.92
N PRO A 36 19.22 -16.15 -14.27
CA PRO A 36 19.11 -15.09 -13.29
C PRO A 36 18.04 -15.47 -12.26
N THR A 37 18.46 -15.67 -11.02
CA THR A 37 17.55 -15.76 -9.89
C THR A 37 16.88 -14.40 -9.74
N ILE A 38 15.66 -14.27 -10.26
CA ILE A 38 14.80 -13.12 -9.97
C ILE A 38 14.49 -13.21 -8.48
N LEU A 39 15.23 -12.46 -7.67
CA LEU A 39 14.79 -12.17 -6.32
C LEU A 39 13.54 -11.29 -6.47
N HIS A 40 12.38 -11.93 -6.49
CA HIS A 40 11.11 -11.23 -6.39
C HIS A 40 11.04 -10.65 -4.98
N SER A 41 11.59 -9.45 -4.81
CA SER A 41 11.30 -8.66 -3.63
C SER A 41 9.82 -8.31 -3.71
N ASN A 42 9.00 -9.04 -2.94
CA ASN A 42 7.60 -8.66 -2.69
C ASN A 42 7.50 -7.41 -1.81
N SER A 43 8.51 -6.53 -1.83
CA SER A 43 8.38 -5.20 -1.29
C SER A 43 7.68 -4.36 -2.36
N VAL A 44 6.35 -4.46 -2.39
CA VAL A 44 5.55 -3.31 -2.77
C VAL A 44 6.07 -2.18 -1.88
N PRO A 45 6.54 -1.03 -2.40
CA PRO A 45 6.86 0.12 -1.59
C PRO A 45 5.57 0.54 -0.90
N HIS A 46 5.33 0.01 0.30
CA HIS A 46 4.17 0.38 1.10
C HIS A 46 4.30 1.87 1.33
N GLY A 47 3.22 2.57 0.97
CA GLY A 47 3.19 3.98 0.59
C GLY A 47 4.17 4.89 1.32
N LYS A 48 4.82 5.77 0.55
CA LYS A 48 5.66 6.85 1.09
C LYS A 48 4.98 7.46 2.33
N LYS A 49 5.63 7.30 3.49
CA LYS A 49 5.17 7.88 4.75
C LYS A 49 4.95 9.38 4.56
N LEU A 50 3.79 9.88 4.98
CA LEU A 50 3.49 11.32 4.87
C LEU A 50 4.54 12.12 5.66
N GLU A 51 5.01 13.20 5.06
CA GLU A 51 5.87 14.18 5.72
C GLU A 51 5.13 14.76 6.94
N LYS A 52 5.81 14.82 8.08
CA LYS A 52 5.22 15.34 9.32
C LYS A 52 5.23 16.87 9.29
N PHE A 53 4.15 17.48 9.77
CA PHE A 53 4.10 18.93 9.99
C PHE A 53 4.93 19.30 11.19
N ILE A 54 5.91 20.17 10.95
CA ILE A 54 6.82 20.71 11.97
C ILE A 54 6.60 22.22 12.20
N GLY A 55 5.46 22.76 11.76
CA GLY A 55 5.11 24.17 11.96
C GLY A 55 5.45 25.11 10.80
N VAL A 56 5.91 24.60 9.65
CA VAL A 56 6.20 25.40 8.45
C VAL A 56 5.52 24.81 7.22
N GLU A 57 5.32 25.64 6.19
CA GLU A 57 4.75 25.27 4.89
C GLU A 57 3.39 24.56 5.04
N PHE A 58 2.55 25.12 5.90
CA PHE A 58 1.27 24.53 6.29
C PHE A 58 0.40 24.21 5.07
N LYS A 59 0.34 25.10 4.06
CA LYS A 59 -0.46 24.87 2.85
C LYS A 59 -0.08 23.57 2.14
N ARG A 60 1.23 23.27 2.02
CA ARG A 60 1.70 22.04 1.38
C ARG A 60 1.35 20.82 2.21
N TRP A 61 1.59 20.86 3.51
CA TRP A 61 1.23 19.76 4.40
C TRP A 61 -0.28 19.50 4.40
N GLN A 62 -1.07 20.57 4.49
CA GLN A 62 -2.52 20.54 4.49
C GLN A 62 -3.07 19.86 3.24
N GLN A 63 -2.57 20.23 2.05
CA GLN A 63 -2.95 19.61 0.78
C GLN A 63 -2.63 18.10 0.75
N LYS A 64 -1.46 17.69 1.27
CA LYS A 64 -1.10 16.26 1.36
C LYS A 64 -2.06 15.50 2.27
N ILE A 65 -2.44 16.07 3.43
CA ILE A 65 -3.40 15.47 4.35
C ILE A 65 -4.80 15.40 3.73
N LEU A 66 -5.26 16.48 3.08
CA LEU A 66 -6.56 16.49 2.39
C LEU A 66 -6.64 15.40 1.32
N PHE A 67 -5.61 15.28 0.48
CA PHE A 67 -5.53 14.22 -0.52
C PHE A 67 -5.55 12.83 0.12
N TYR A 68 -4.80 12.63 1.20
CA TYR A 68 -4.77 11.36 1.92
C TYR A 68 -6.12 11.00 2.57
N LEU A 69 -6.82 11.96 3.17
CA LEU A 69 -8.16 11.73 3.71
C LEU A 69 -9.19 11.48 2.61
N MET A 70 -9.00 12.07 1.43
CA MET A 70 -9.89 11.88 0.28
C MET A 70 -9.83 10.43 -0.21
N THR A 71 -8.64 9.84 -0.35
CA THR A 71 -8.50 8.44 -0.76
C THR A 71 -9.10 7.46 0.26
N LEU A 72 -9.25 7.89 1.50
CA LEU A 72 -9.90 7.14 2.59
C LEU A 72 -11.40 7.45 2.73
N ASN A 73 -11.97 8.37 1.95
CA ASN A 73 -13.34 8.87 2.06
C ASN A 73 -13.68 9.49 3.44
N LEU A 74 -12.70 10.14 4.07
CA LEU A 74 -12.84 10.73 5.41
C LEU A 74 -12.90 12.27 5.41
N THR A 75 -12.79 12.93 4.25
CA THR A 75 -12.78 14.39 4.13
C THR A 75 -14.04 15.07 4.67
N LYS A 76 -15.20 14.42 4.60
CA LYS A 76 -16.47 14.96 5.11
C LYS A 76 -16.42 15.28 6.61
N PHE A 77 -15.68 14.49 7.40
CA PHE A 77 -15.55 14.67 8.85
C PHE A 77 -14.72 15.91 9.24
N LEU A 78 -14.08 16.58 8.28
CA LEU A 78 -13.42 17.86 8.52
C LEU A 78 -14.43 18.98 8.79
N ASN A 79 -15.67 18.85 8.29
CA ASN A 79 -16.68 19.90 8.34
C ASN A 79 -18.02 19.43 8.96
N GLU A 80 -18.31 18.12 8.93
CA GLU A 80 -19.54 17.56 9.49
C GLU A 80 -19.62 17.68 11.02
N ASP A 81 -20.80 18.07 11.50
CA ASP A 81 -21.14 18.01 12.91
C ASP A 81 -21.64 16.62 13.32
N HIS A 82 -21.67 16.38 14.63
CA HIS A 82 -22.19 15.16 15.20
C HIS A 82 -23.67 14.96 14.79
N PRO A 83 -24.10 13.74 14.41
CA PRO A 83 -25.48 13.46 14.06
C PRO A 83 -26.42 13.86 15.19
N ALA A 84 -27.46 14.64 14.90
CA ALA A 84 -28.51 14.90 15.87
C ALA A 84 -29.29 13.61 16.11
N ILE A 85 -29.28 13.09 17.34
CA ILE A 85 -30.21 12.03 17.73
C ILE A 85 -31.40 12.73 18.39
N GLU A 86 -32.57 12.66 17.75
CA GLU A 86 -33.80 13.17 18.34
C GLU A 86 -34.11 12.39 19.63
N LYS A 87 -34.33 13.13 20.72
CA LYS A 87 -34.54 12.58 22.05
C LYS A 87 -35.97 12.07 22.15
N GLY A 88 -36.19 10.81 21.79
CA GLY A 88 -37.51 10.17 21.89
C GLY A 88 -37.60 8.86 21.13
N GLU A 89 -36.82 8.71 20.06
CA GLU A 89 -36.71 7.47 19.31
C GLU A 89 -35.34 6.83 19.60
N ASN A 90 -35.35 5.83 20.48
CA ASN A 90 -34.29 4.84 20.62
C ASN A 90 -34.25 3.91 19.39
N ASN A 91 -34.22 4.51 18.19
CA ASN A 91 -34.12 3.79 16.95
C ASN A 91 -32.73 3.15 16.88
N ARG A 92 -32.70 1.81 16.90
CA ARG A 92 -31.48 1.01 16.79
C ARG A 92 -30.62 1.45 15.59
N ALA A 93 -31.23 1.82 14.48
CA ALA A 93 -30.52 2.31 13.30
C ALA A 93 -29.77 3.62 13.59
N SER A 94 -30.37 4.54 14.34
CA SER A 94 -29.75 5.81 14.73
C SER A 94 -28.53 5.61 15.63
N LEU A 95 -28.60 4.63 16.55
CA LEU A 95 -27.44 4.28 17.40
C LEU A 95 -26.30 3.68 16.58
N ILE A 96 -26.60 2.74 15.66
CA ILE A 96 -25.62 2.14 14.76
C ILE A 96 -24.96 3.22 13.88
N ALA A 97 -25.76 4.13 13.32
CA ALA A 97 -25.26 5.24 12.51
C ALA A 97 -24.36 6.18 13.34
N LEU A 98 -24.74 6.46 14.60
CA LEU A 98 -23.92 7.26 15.49
C LEU A 98 -22.59 6.60 15.81
N ASP A 99 -22.58 5.31 16.12
CA ASP A 99 -21.34 4.60 16.45
C ASP A 99 -20.41 4.51 15.23
N ALA A 100 -20.96 4.28 14.04
CA ALA A 100 -20.23 4.34 12.79
C ALA A 100 -19.63 5.74 12.52
N TRP A 101 -20.40 6.80 12.80
CA TRP A 101 -19.93 8.17 12.69
C TRP A 101 -18.79 8.45 13.68
N LYS A 102 -18.94 8.07 14.96
CA LYS A 102 -17.91 8.25 15.99
C LYS A 102 -16.62 7.53 15.63
N HIS A 103 -16.72 6.31 15.13
CA HIS A 103 -15.57 5.53 14.68
C HIS A 103 -14.84 6.22 13.52
N SER A 104 -15.59 6.66 12.51
CA SER A 104 -15.02 7.34 11.34
C SER A 104 -14.40 8.70 11.68
N ASN A 105 -15.06 9.47 12.55
CA ASN A 105 -14.50 10.71 13.10
C ASN A 105 -13.23 10.44 13.93
N PHE A 106 -13.20 9.37 14.74
CA PHE A 106 -11.98 8.98 15.45
C PHE A 106 -10.84 8.65 14.48
N LEU A 107 -11.10 7.87 13.43
CA LEU A 107 -10.09 7.55 12.41
C LEU A 107 -9.58 8.79 11.70
N CYS A 108 -10.47 9.67 11.22
CA CYS A 108 -10.09 10.90 10.53
C CYS A 108 -9.18 11.79 11.40
N LYS A 109 -9.57 12.00 12.67
CA LYS A 109 -8.74 12.73 13.65
C LYS A 109 -7.35 12.11 13.78
N ASN A 110 -7.27 10.79 13.91
CA ASN A 110 -5.98 10.10 14.07
C ASN A 110 -5.11 10.17 12.81
N TYR A 111 -5.67 10.21 11.62
CA TYR A 111 -4.88 10.42 10.40
C TYR A 111 -4.29 11.82 10.33
N ILE A 112 -5.06 12.85 10.73
CA ILE A 112 -4.54 14.22 10.84
C ILE A 112 -3.42 14.28 11.89
N LEU A 113 -3.64 13.69 13.08
CA LEU A 113 -2.64 13.63 14.14
C LEU A 113 -1.39 12.87 13.70
N ASN A 114 -1.53 11.78 12.94
CA ASN A 114 -0.41 11.08 12.32
C ASN A 114 0.30 11.90 11.24
N GLY A 115 -0.29 13.00 10.77
CA GLY A 115 0.38 14.00 9.95
C GLY A 115 1.28 14.95 10.75
N LEU A 116 1.19 14.99 12.08
CA LEU A 116 1.93 15.92 12.93
C LEU A 116 3.25 15.32 13.44
N ASP A 117 4.21 16.18 13.78
CA ASP A 117 5.34 15.79 14.62
C ASP A 117 4.86 15.48 16.06
N ASN A 118 5.75 14.93 16.89
CA ASN A 118 5.38 14.54 18.25
C ASN A 118 4.98 15.74 19.12
N THR A 119 5.57 16.90 18.90
CA THR A 119 5.28 18.13 19.67
C THR A 119 3.84 18.60 19.42
N PHE A 120 3.47 18.75 18.15
CA PHE A 120 2.12 19.15 17.74
C PHE A 120 1.10 18.04 18.01
N TYR A 121 1.48 16.77 17.87
CA TYR A 121 0.61 15.65 18.26
C TYR A 121 0.19 15.79 19.73
N ASN A 122 1.15 15.95 20.65
CA ASN A 122 0.87 16.04 22.09
C ASN A 122 0.03 17.27 22.43
N MET A 123 0.25 18.39 21.73
CA MET A 123 -0.50 19.62 21.95
C MET A 123 -1.97 19.49 21.49
N TYR A 124 -2.23 18.71 20.43
CA TYR A 124 -3.53 18.69 19.76
C TYR A 124 -4.31 17.38 19.88
N CYS A 125 -3.74 16.31 20.45
CA CYS A 125 -4.43 15.02 20.61
C CYS A 125 -5.70 15.12 21.46
N SER A 126 -5.76 16.10 22.37
CA SER A 126 -6.89 16.38 23.27
C SER A 126 -8.10 17.02 22.57
N LYS A 127 -7.98 17.43 21.30
CA LYS A 127 -9.11 17.96 20.52
C LYS A 127 -10.25 16.94 20.43
N LYS A 128 -11.48 17.38 20.66
CA LYS A 128 -12.64 16.50 20.86
C LYS A 128 -13.10 15.85 19.55
N SER A 129 -13.12 16.61 18.46
CA SER A 129 -13.56 16.15 17.15
C SER A 129 -12.48 16.37 16.07
N THR A 130 -12.67 15.75 14.91
CA THR A 130 -11.86 16.02 13.72
C THR A 130 -12.00 17.47 13.28
N LYS A 131 -13.25 17.96 13.24
CA LYS A 131 -13.58 19.35 12.90
C LYS A 131 -12.87 20.36 13.81
N ASP A 132 -12.95 20.19 15.14
CA ASP A 132 -12.29 21.07 16.11
C ASP A 132 -10.76 21.11 15.94
N LEU A 133 -10.17 19.96 15.60
CA LEU A 133 -8.74 19.84 15.31
C LEU A 133 -8.40 20.57 14.02
N TRP A 134 -9.13 20.29 12.94
CA TRP A 134 -8.89 20.85 11.61
C TRP A 134 -9.04 22.37 11.60
N GLU A 135 -10.17 22.89 12.10
CA GLU A 135 -10.44 24.33 12.18
C GLU A 135 -9.39 25.06 13.04
N PHE A 136 -8.92 24.41 14.12
CA PHE A 136 -7.87 25.00 14.94
C PHE A 136 -6.55 25.11 14.19
N LEU A 137 -6.15 24.06 13.46
CA LEU A 137 -4.93 24.07 12.65
C LEU A 137 -5.03 25.12 11.54
N GLU A 138 -6.16 25.18 10.83
CA GLU A 138 -6.38 26.20 9.80
C GLU A 138 -6.30 27.60 10.39
N ARG A 139 -7.01 27.89 11.48
CA ARG A 139 -6.98 29.22 12.11
C ARG A 139 -5.58 29.62 12.57
N LYS A 140 -4.79 28.67 13.06
CA LYS A 140 -3.47 28.96 13.63
C LYS A 140 -2.39 29.14 12.56
N TYR A 141 -2.43 28.38 11.46
CA TYR A 141 -1.31 28.27 10.52
C TYR A 141 -1.63 28.74 9.09
N LYS A 142 -2.89 29.03 8.74
CA LYS A 142 -3.28 29.47 7.39
C LYS A 142 -2.74 30.87 7.02
N THR A 143 -2.35 31.67 8.00
CA THR A 143 -1.84 33.04 7.81
C THR A 143 -0.33 33.13 7.61
N GLU A 144 0.43 32.03 7.78
CA GLU A 144 1.91 32.06 7.73
C GLU A 144 2.52 32.06 6.31
N ASP A 145 1.71 31.80 5.27
CA ASP A 145 2.19 31.73 3.86
C ASP A 145 1.55 32.82 2.97
N ALA A 146 1.30 34.02 3.49
CA ALA A 146 0.90 35.20 2.70
C ALA A 146 2.07 36.16 2.50
#